data_AF-A0A3E1ESE3-F1
#
_entry.id   AF-A0A3E1ESE3-F1
#
_cell.length_a   1.000
_cell.length_b   1.000
_cell.length_c   1.000
_cell.angle_alpha   90.00
_cell.angle_beta   90.00
_cell.angle_gamma   90.00
#
_symmetry.space_group_name_H-M   'P 1'
#
loop_
_entity.id
_entity.type
_entity.pdbx_description
1 polymer ?
#
loop_
_entity_poly.entity_id
_entity_poly.type
_entity_poly.pdbx_seq_one_letter_code
_entity_poly.pdbx_strand_id
1 'polypeptide(L)'
;MNAPLAGRFAISEKVYCDVIMRELLEVAGELLPMEIADSGKLIYSFNPLLPSRKEGLVDLERSERRWGYAISKIAFHDDRLPDGGLFTIPEYTVGVFAVHSPDLPPERDFVQWYRKQGYTGLKLIEAEKAYM
;
A
#
# COMPACT_ATOMS: atom_id res chain seq x y z
N MET A 1 -20.68 4.70 13.32
CA MET A 1 -19.59 5.52 12.78
C MET A 1 -18.64 4.56 12.08
N ASN A 2 -18.66 4.49 10.74
CA ASN A 2 -17.80 3.57 10.01
C ASN A 2 -16.36 4.05 10.18
N ALA A 3 -15.49 3.22 10.76
CA ALA A 3 -14.06 3.51 10.77
C ALA A 3 -13.61 3.73 9.31
N PRO A 4 -12.74 4.72 9.02
CA PRO A 4 -12.15 4.84 7.70
C PRO A 4 -11.53 3.49 7.36
N LEU A 5 -11.96 2.90 6.24
CA LEU A 5 -11.41 1.64 5.77
C LEU A 5 -9.94 1.88 5.45
N ALA A 6 -9.07 1.20 6.20
CA ALA A 6 -7.63 1.41 6.20
C ALA A 6 -7.03 1.35 4.79
N GLY A 7 -6.11 2.27 4.49
CA GLY A 7 -5.27 2.21 3.29
C GLY A 7 -5.93 2.63 1.97
N ARG A 8 -7.17 3.14 1.99
CA ARG A 8 -7.82 3.66 0.79
C ARG A 8 -7.34 5.06 0.45
N PHE A 9 -7.05 5.30 -0.82
CA PHE A 9 -6.69 6.63 -1.29
C PHE A 9 -7.19 6.88 -2.71
N ALA A 10 -7.47 8.15 -3.02
CA ALA A 10 -7.79 8.57 -4.37
C ALA A 10 -6.51 8.69 -5.20
N ILE A 11 -6.57 8.25 -6.45
CA ILE A 11 -5.54 8.46 -7.46
C ILE A 11 -6.08 9.38 -8.56
N SER A 12 -5.15 10.10 -9.19
CA SER A 12 -5.47 10.97 -10.33
C SER A 12 -5.68 10.17 -11.62
N GLU A 13 -6.34 10.79 -12.60
CA GLU A 13 -6.47 10.23 -13.96
C GLU A 13 -5.10 9.89 -14.58
N LYS A 14 -4.06 10.72 -14.36
CA LYS A 14 -2.70 10.44 -14.83
C LYS A 14 -2.18 9.08 -14.33
N VAL A 15 -2.47 8.75 -13.06
CA VAL A 15 -2.07 7.48 -12.45
C VAL A 15 -2.93 6.33 -12.99
N TYR A 16 -4.24 6.55 -13.13
CA TYR A 16 -5.17 5.54 -13.65
C TYR A 16 -4.90 5.16 -15.12
N CYS A 17 -4.50 6.12 -15.95
CA CYS A 17 -4.20 5.92 -17.37
C CYS A 17 -2.78 5.39 -17.63
N ASP A 18 -1.89 5.36 -16.62
CA ASP A 18 -0.58 4.73 -16.75
C ASP A 18 -0.74 3.22 -16.60
N VAL A 19 -0.53 2.50 -17.71
CA VAL A 19 -0.77 1.05 -17.79
C VAL A 19 0.02 0.28 -16.73
N ILE A 20 1.30 0.63 -16.53
CA ILE A 20 2.18 -0.08 -15.61
C ILE A 20 1.75 0.19 -14.17
N MET A 21 1.46 1.45 -13.84
CA MET A 21 0.98 1.80 -12.51
C MET A 21 -0.38 1.15 -12.21
N ARG A 22 -1.28 1.12 -13.20
CA ARG A 22 -2.58 0.46 -13.07
C ARG A 22 -2.43 -1.04 -12.80
N GLU A 23 -1.59 -1.73 -13.57
CA GLU A 23 -1.31 -3.16 -13.37
C GLU A 23 -0.73 -3.44 -11.97
N LEU A 24 0.24 -2.63 -11.52
CA LEU A 24 0.83 -2.76 -10.18
C LEU A 24 -0.20 -2.55 -9.05
N LEU A 25 -1.17 -1.65 -9.25
CA LEU A 25 -2.25 -1.41 -8.29
C LEU A 25 -3.31 -2.52 -8.34
N GLU A 26 -3.73 -2.98 -9.53
CA GLU A 26 -4.77 -4.00 -9.69
C GLU A 26 -4.38 -5.37 -9.10
N VAL A 27 -3.07 -5.68 -9.03
CA VAL A 27 -2.58 -6.87 -8.33
C VAL A 27 -2.80 -6.77 -6.81
N ALA A 28 -2.71 -5.56 -6.25
CA ALA A 28 -2.77 -5.33 -4.81
C ALA A 28 -4.15 -4.89 -4.31
N GLY A 29 -5.08 -4.55 -5.21
CA GLY A 29 -6.30 -3.87 -4.84
C GLY A 29 -7.30 -3.70 -5.98
N GLU A 30 -8.44 -3.10 -5.64
CA GLU A 30 -9.45 -2.72 -6.60
C GLU A 30 -9.33 -1.23 -6.93
N LEU A 31 -9.43 -0.90 -8.22
CA LEU A 31 -9.54 0.48 -8.70
C LEU A 31 -10.99 0.78 -9.08
N LEU A 32 -11.62 1.70 -8.36
CA LEU A 32 -13.02 2.07 -8.58
C LEU A 32 -13.12 3.52 -9.07
N PRO A 33 -13.66 3.77 -10.28
CA PRO A 33 -13.99 5.13 -10.69
C PRO A 33 -15.11 5.66 -9.78
N MET A 34 -14.97 6.90 -9.33
CA MET A 34 -15.95 7.60 -8.51
C MET A 34 -16.18 8.99 -9.08
N GLU A 35 -17.41 9.47 -8.97
CA GLU A 35 -17.78 10.81 -9.38
C GLU A 35 -17.99 11.70 -8.15
N ILE A 36 -17.42 12.89 -8.16
CA ILE A 36 -17.70 13.92 -7.16
C ILE A 36 -19.02 14.59 -7.53
N ALA A 37 -20.10 14.22 -6.84
CA ALA A 37 -21.48 14.60 -7.15
C ALA A 37 -21.69 16.09 -7.48
N ASP A 38 -21.05 17.00 -6.73
CA ASP A 38 -21.25 18.44 -6.91
C ASP A 38 -20.52 19.03 -8.13
N SER A 39 -19.52 18.33 -8.67
CA SER A 39 -18.66 18.82 -9.76
C SER A 39 -18.67 17.95 -11.01
N GLY A 40 -19.24 16.75 -10.94
CA GLY A 40 -19.14 15.74 -11.99
C GLY A 40 -17.71 15.23 -12.24
N LYS A 41 -16.74 15.65 -11.43
CA LYS A 41 -15.33 15.29 -11.62
C LYS A 41 -15.13 13.82 -11.28
N LEU A 42 -14.49 13.08 -12.19
CA LEU A 42 -14.05 11.73 -11.95
C LEU A 42 -12.76 11.71 -11.11
N ILE A 43 -12.76 10.87 -10.09
CA ILE A 43 -11.59 10.46 -9.32
C ILE A 43 -11.58 8.92 -9.27
N TYR A 44 -10.43 8.32 -9.05
CA TYR A 44 -10.33 6.86 -8.97
C TYR A 44 -9.91 6.48 -7.55
N SER A 45 -10.67 5.61 -6.91
CA SER A 45 -10.39 5.13 -5.56
C SER A 45 -9.61 3.83 -5.64
N PHE A 46 -8.43 3.79 -5.05
CA PHE A 46 -7.71 2.55 -4.81
C PHE A 46 -8.15 1.96 -3.46
N ASN A 47 -8.65 0.73 -3.52
CA ASN A 47 -9.06 -0.05 -2.36
C ASN A 47 -8.12 -1.25 -2.27
N PRO A 48 -7.11 -1.23 -1.39
CA PRO A 48 -6.23 -2.38 -1.24
C PRO A 48 -7.04 -3.59 -0.81
N LEU A 49 -6.76 -4.74 -1.43
CA LEU A 49 -7.30 -6.00 -0.97
C LEU A 49 -6.63 -6.32 0.37
N LEU A 50 -7.44 -6.76 1.33
CA LEU A 50 -6.89 -7.35 2.54
C LEU A 50 -6.25 -8.68 2.10
N PRO A 51 -4.97 -8.94 2.43
CA PRO A 51 -4.44 -10.28 2.25
C PRO A 51 -5.37 -11.24 2.98
N SER A 52 -5.61 -12.43 2.41
CA SER A 52 -6.61 -13.38 2.89
C SER A 52 -6.34 -13.83 4.33
N ARG A 53 -6.77 -13.02 5.30
CA ARG A 53 -6.79 -13.12 6.77
C ARG A 53 -5.63 -13.80 7.54
N LYS A 54 -4.68 -14.54 6.96
CA LYS A 54 -3.72 -15.40 7.68
C LYS A 54 -2.47 -15.85 6.89
N GLU A 55 -2.04 -15.18 5.82
CA GLU A 55 -0.67 -15.43 5.36
C GLU A 55 0.24 -14.59 6.25
N GLY A 56 0.99 -15.26 7.14
CA GLY A 56 1.80 -14.63 8.17
C GLY A 56 2.93 -13.80 7.57
N LEU A 57 2.60 -12.64 7.01
CA LEU A 57 3.54 -11.66 6.49
C LEU A 57 4.34 -11.08 7.65
N VAL A 58 3.69 -10.85 8.79
CA VAL A 58 4.34 -10.33 10.00
C VAL A 58 4.95 -11.48 10.79
N ASP A 59 6.25 -11.37 11.05
CA ASP A 59 6.96 -12.24 11.98
C ASP A 59 6.72 -11.72 13.40
N LEU A 60 5.77 -12.34 14.09
CA LEU A 60 5.39 -11.94 15.45
C LEU A 60 6.47 -12.24 16.50
N GLU A 61 7.36 -13.20 16.24
CA GLU A 61 8.44 -13.56 17.17
C GLU A 61 9.58 -12.53 17.12
N ARG A 62 9.86 -12.00 15.94
CA ARG A 62 10.89 -10.96 15.73
C ARG A 62 10.36 -9.53 15.86
N SER A 63 9.05 -9.35 15.91
CA SER A 63 8.42 -8.06 16.13
C SER A 63 8.47 -7.64 17.60
N GLU A 64 8.76 -6.37 17.88
CA GLU A 64 8.81 -5.83 19.24
C GLU A 64 7.48 -5.18 19.63
N ARG A 65 6.93 -5.58 20.77
CA ARG A 65 5.68 -5.04 21.33
C ARG A 65 5.96 -4.15 22.54
N ARG A 66 5.40 -2.94 22.54
CA ARG A 66 5.23 -2.13 23.76
C ARG A 66 3.97 -2.58 24.50
N TRP A 67 3.90 -2.25 25.80
CA TRP A 67 2.74 -2.52 26.63
C TRP A 67 1.47 -1.96 25.99
N GLY A 68 0.39 -2.75 25.95
CA GLY A 68 -0.90 -2.32 25.40
C GLY A 68 -1.08 -2.50 23.89
N TYR A 69 -0.52 -3.56 23.30
CA TYR A 69 -0.73 -4.00 21.90
C TYR A 69 -0.09 -3.13 20.81
N ALA A 70 0.66 -2.08 21.16
CA ALA A 70 1.37 -1.26 20.18
C ALA A 70 2.68 -1.94 19.76
N ILE A 71 2.84 -2.25 18.46
CA ILE A 71 4.09 -2.78 17.91
C ILE A 71 5.03 -1.60 17.61
N SER A 72 6.21 -1.57 18.21
CA SER A 72 7.24 -0.53 17.99
C SER A 72 8.19 -0.88 16.86
N LYS A 73 8.33 -2.17 16.53
CA LYS A 73 9.09 -2.66 15.39
C LYS A 73 8.38 -3.85 14.77
N ILE A 74 8.07 -3.75 13.48
CA ILE A 74 7.42 -4.80 12.72
C ILE A 74 8.49 -5.55 11.94
N ALA A 75 8.57 -6.87 12.14
CA ALA A 75 9.37 -7.74 11.29
C ALA A 75 8.47 -8.45 10.28
N PHE A 76 8.99 -8.69 9.09
CA PHE A 76 8.28 -9.39 8.02
C PHE A 76 9.01 -10.67 7.60
N HIS A 77 8.24 -11.68 7.17
CA HIS A 77 8.75 -12.86 6.49
C HIS A 77 9.02 -12.50 5.03
N ASP A 78 10.30 -12.37 4.66
CA ASP A 78 10.75 -11.92 3.35
C ASP A 78 10.21 -12.80 2.20
N ASP A 79 10.16 -14.12 2.42
CA ASP A 79 9.66 -15.12 1.47
C ASP A 79 8.15 -15.04 1.19
N ARG A 80 7.43 -14.18 1.91
CA ARG A 80 5.98 -14.00 1.79
C ARG A 80 5.60 -12.62 1.26
N LEU A 81 6.55 -11.70 1.17
CA LEU A 81 6.30 -10.35 0.69
C LEU A 81 6.06 -10.35 -0.84
N PRO A 82 5.13 -9.52 -1.35
CA PRO A 82 4.94 -9.38 -2.79
C PRO A 82 6.13 -8.62 -3.40
N ASP A 83 6.84 -9.24 -4.33
CA ASP A 83 7.96 -8.63 -5.06
C ASP A 83 7.58 -7.28 -5.67
N GLY A 84 8.19 -6.20 -5.17
CA GLY A 84 7.97 -4.84 -5.67
C GLY A 84 6.55 -4.30 -5.50
N GLY A 85 5.68 -5.04 -4.80
CA GLY A 85 4.24 -4.81 -4.76
C GLY A 85 3.75 -4.03 -3.54
N LEU A 86 2.43 -3.90 -3.45
CA LEU A 86 1.74 -3.30 -2.31
C LEU A 86 1.00 -4.35 -1.49
N PHE A 87 0.87 -4.12 -0.19
CA PHE A 87 0.04 -4.95 0.69
C PHE A 87 -0.50 -4.16 1.88
N THR A 88 -1.48 -4.72 2.57
CA THR A 88 -2.01 -4.17 3.84
C THR A 88 -1.84 -5.18 4.95
N ILE A 89 -1.86 -4.71 6.20
CA ILE A 89 -1.84 -5.60 7.36
C ILE A 89 -3.15 -5.36 8.13
N PRO A 90 -4.05 -6.36 8.23
CA PRO A 90 -5.36 -6.18 8.85
C PRO A 90 -5.32 -5.67 10.30
N GLU A 91 -4.29 -6.04 11.05
CA GLU A 91 -4.05 -5.64 12.44
C GLU A 91 -3.67 -4.15 12.58
N TYR A 92 -3.23 -3.51 11.49
CA TYR A 92 -2.85 -2.11 11.47
C TYR A 92 -3.88 -1.31 10.69
N THR A 93 -4.62 -0.47 11.41
CA THR A 93 -5.64 0.41 10.84
C THR A 93 -5.07 1.52 9.94
N VAL A 94 -3.74 1.65 9.86
CA VAL A 94 -3.05 2.78 9.22
C VAL A 94 -1.90 2.27 8.36
N GLY A 95 -2.15 2.06 7.07
CA GLY A 95 -1.08 1.97 6.06
C GLY A 95 -1.32 0.96 4.95
N VAL A 96 -0.97 1.37 3.72
CA VAL A 96 -0.55 0.45 2.66
C VAL A 96 0.97 0.41 2.71
N PHE A 97 1.53 -0.80 2.74
CA PHE A 97 2.95 -1.05 2.70
C PHE A 97 3.37 -1.28 1.25
N ALA A 98 4.56 -0.83 0.91
CA ALA A 98 5.18 -1.08 -0.38
C ALA A 98 6.50 -1.82 -0.17
N VAL A 99 6.71 -2.90 -0.91
CA VAL A 99 8.00 -3.60 -0.96
C VAL A 99 8.84 -2.92 -2.02
N HIS A 100 10.04 -2.48 -1.67
CA HIS A 100 10.98 -1.89 -2.61
C HIS A 100 12.17 -2.84 -2.81
N SER A 101 12.37 -3.29 -4.05
CA SER A 101 13.51 -4.10 -4.46
C SER A 101 14.27 -3.38 -5.58
N PRO A 102 15.51 -2.92 -5.33
CA PRO A 102 16.31 -2.18 -6.31
C PRO A 102 16.78 -3.05 -7.49
N ASP A 103 16.76 -4.38 -7.33
CA ASP A 103 17.19 -5.34 -8.35
C ASP A 103 16.08 -5.65 -9.36
N LEU A 104 14.83 -5.29 -9.06
CA LEU A 104 13.72 -5.41 -10.01
C LEU A 104 13.76 -4.30 -11.06
N PRO A 105 13.32 -4.59 -12.31
CA PRO A 105 13.09 -3.54 -13.28
C PRO A 105 11.99 -2.58 -12.78
N PRO A 106 12.06 -1.28 -13.07
CA PRO A 106 11.10 -0.29 -12.56
C PRO A 106 9.64 -0.64 -12.82
N GLU A 107 9.34 -1.30 -13.94
CA GLU A 107 7.99 -1.70 -14.34
C GLU A 107 7.39 -2.80 -13.44
N ARG A 108 8.20 -3.43 -12.58
CA ARG A 108 7.78 -4.46 -11.62
C ARG A 108 7.88 -4.00 -10.16
N ASP A 109 8.27 -2.75 -9.90
CA ASP A 109 8.41 -2.21 -8.55
C ASP A 109 7.63 -0.90 -8.44
N PHE A 110 6.61 -0.89 -7.58
CA PHE A 110 5.74 0.25 -7.36
C PHE A 110 6.51 1.51 -6.98
N VAL A 111 7.49 1.40 -6.07
CA VAL A 111 8.26 2.54 -5.56
C VAL A 111 9.14 3.14 -6.64
N GLN A 112 9.81 2.30 -7.43
CA GLN A 112 10.63 2.70 -8.56
C GLN A 112 9.78 3.36 -9.64
N TRP A 113 8.67 2.73 -10.06
CA TRP A 113 7.78 3.31 -11.08
C TRP A 113 7.19 4.64 -10.62
N TYR A 114 6.69 4.71 -9.38
CA TYR A 114 6.13 5.93 -8.81
C TYR A 114 7.11 7.10 -8.86
N ARG A 115 8.37 6.85 -8.47
CA ARG A 115 9.44 7.85 -8.50
C ARG A 115 9.84 8.22 -9.94
N LYS A 116 9.99 7.23 -10.84
CA LYS A 116 10.35 7.41 -12.25
C LYS A 116 9.34 8.32 -12.98
N GLN A 117 8.05 8.14 -12.71
CA GLN A 117 6.98 8.94 -13.33
C GLN A 117 6.80 10.34 -12.72
N GLY A 118 7.49 10.63 -11.60
CA GLY A 118 7.40 11.91 -10.91
C GLY A 118 6.00 12.20 -10.38
N TYR A 119 5.28 11.17 -9.91
CA TYR A 119 4.01 11.38 -9.25
C TYR A 119 4.18 12.07 -7.90
N THR A 120 3.13 12.73 -7.44
CA THR A 120 3.08 13.43 -6.15
C THR A 120 1.90 12.92 -5.32
N GLY A 121 1.88 13.25 -4.02
CA GLY A 121 0.76 12.95 -3.12
C GLY A 121 0.96 11.77 -2.16
N LEU A 122 1.90 10.86 -2.41
CA LEU A 122 2.28 9.82 -1.44
C LEU A 122 3.54 10.25 -0.67
N LYS A 123 3.50 10.05 0.64
CA LYS A 123 4.68 10.14 1.51
C LYS A 123 5.15 8.73 1.84
N LEU A 124 6.25 8.31 1.23
CA LEU A 124 6.87 7.02 1.53
C LEU A 124 7.75 7.16 2.78
N ILE A 125 7.41 6.40 3.81
CA ILE A 125 8.15 6.35 5.08
C ILE A 125 8.62 4.92 5.26
N GLU A 126 9.90 4.74 5.58
CA GLU A 126 10.43 3.41 5.92
C GLU A 126 9.63 2.84 7.11
N ALA A 127 9.19 1.58 6.99
CA ALA A 127 8.33 0.96 7.99
C ALA A 127 8.92 1.02 9.41
N GLU A 128 10.24 0.85 9.55
CA GLU A 128 10.93 0.98 10.84
C GLU A 128 10.77 2.38 11.47
N LYS A 129 10.71 3.45 10.65
CA LYS A 129 10.56 4.83 11.11
C LYS A 129 9.11 5.25 11.36
N ALA A 130 8.14 4.51 10.85
CA ALA A 130 6.73 4.82 11.02
C ALA A 130 6.19 4.46 12.42
N TYR A 131 6.90 3.59 13.16
CA TYR A 131 6.47 3.05 14.46
C TYR A 131 7.43 3.36 15.63
N MET A 132 8.42 4.24 15.43
CA MET A 132 9.27 4.80 16.50
C MET A 132 8.63 6.05 17.12
#